data_AF-A0A961WDL9-F1
#
_entry.id   AF-A0A961WDL9-F1
#
_cell.length_a   1.000
_cell.length_b   1.000
_cell.length_c   1.000
_cell.angle_alpha   90.00
_cell.angle_beta   90.00
_cell.angle_gamma   90.00
#
_symmetry.space_group_name_H-M   'P 1'
#
loop_
_entity.id
_entity.type
_entity.pdbx_description
1 polymer ?
#
loop_
_entity_poly.entity_id
_entity_poly.type
_entity_poly.pdbx_seq_one_letter_code
_entity_poly.pdbx_strand_id
1 'polypeptide(L)'
;SDGMRQASEDAVLAANYVRAGLRDVMTQPFGDQPCMHEVLFDDKFLKDTGVTTLDFAKAMIDEGYHPMTMYFPLVVHGAMLIEPTESESRESLDAFIATLWDLVRSAKGGEKERFTSAPRFTPRRRLDETKAAREPKLRWVPPAEGKAAAE
;
A
#
# COMPACT_ATOMS: atom_id res chain seq x y z
N SER A 1 12.18 -11.58 32.33
CA SER A 1 11.97 -10.54 31.30
C SER A 1 10.98 -11.10 30.28
N ASP A 2 9.77 -10.56 30.26
CA ASP A 2 8.64 -11.07 29.45
C ASP A 2 8.40 -10.25 28.16
N GLY A 3 9.22 -9.21 27.92
CA GLY A 3 9.00 -8.25 26.83
C GLY A 3 9.05 -8.86 25.43
N MET A 4 9.90 -9.85 25.18
CA MET A 4 9.95 -10.54 23.87
C MET A 4 8.68 -11.32 23.58
N ARG A 5 8.10 -11.94 24.62
CA ARG A 5 6.85 -12.68 24.50
C ARG A 5 5.70 -11.72 24.26
N GLN A 6 5.59 -10.67 25.06
CA GLN A 6 4.56 -9.64 24.92
C GLN A 6 4.62 -9.01 23.51
N ALA A 7 5.80 -8.58 23.05
CA ALA A 7 5.97 -8.01 21.71
C ALA A 7 5.50 -8.99 20.61
N SER A 8 5.85 -10.28 20.73
CA SER A 8 5.41 -11.29 19.76
C SER A 8 3.89 -11.50 19.78
N GLU A 9 3.28 -11.55 20.97
CA GLU A 9 1.83 -11.71 21.13
C GLU A 9 1.07 -10.48 20.60
N ASP A 10 1.57 -9.27 20.86
CA ASP A 10 0.98 -8.01 20.41
C ASP A 10 1.09 -7.84 18.89
N ALA A 11 2.21 -8.20 18.26
CA ALA A 11 2.35 -8.17 16.80
C ALA A 11 1.33 -9.11 16.11
N VAL A 12 1.16 -10.33 16.64
CA VAL A 12 0.16 -11.29 16.13
C VAL A 12 -1.27 -10.76 16.36
N LEU A 13 -1.54 -10.15 17.52
CA LEU A 13 -2.83 -9.57 17.82
C LEU A 13 -3.16 -8.40 16.87
N ALA A 14 -2.22 -7.50 16.64
CA ALA A 14 -2.38 -6.35 15.75
C ALA A 14 -2.68 -6.77 14.31
N ALA A 15 -1.97 -7.76 13.76
CA ALA A 15 -2.22 -8.28 12.43
C ALA A 15 -3.61 -8.93 12.31
N ASN A 16 -4.01 -9.73 13.30
CA ASN A 16 -5.35 -10.33 13.32
C ASN A 16 -6.46 -9.30 13.54
N TYR A 17 -6.17 -8.20 14.25
CA TYR A 17 -7.10 -7.08 14.40
C TYR A 17 -7.36 -6.39 13.05
N VAL A 18 -6.31 -6.06 12.31
CA VAL A 18 -6.41 -5.51 10.95
C VAL A 18 -7.15 -6.49 10.01
N ARG A 19 -6.79 -7.77 10.07
CA ARG A 19 -7.49 -8.83 9.33
C ARG A 19 -8.99 -8.82 9.60
N ALA A 20 -9.39 -8.86 10.88
CA ALA A 20 -10.79 -8.88 11.27
C ALA A 20 -11.52 -7.61 10.85
N GLY A 21 -10.87 -6.44 10.92
CA GLY A 21 -11.43 -5.16 10.50
C GLY A 21 -11.65 -5.03 8.99
N LEU A 22 -10.88 -5.75 8.17
CA LEU A 22 -10.91 -5.61 6.71
C LEU A 22 -11.54 -6.79 5.96
N ARG A 23 -11.81 -7.92 6.64
CA ARG A 23 -12.30 -9.17 6.01
C ARG A 23 -13.59 -9.02 5.19
N ASP A 24 -14.42 -8.02 5.50
CA ASP A 24 -15.69 -7.78 4.81
C ASP A 24 -15.53 -6.93 3.53
N VAL A 25 -14.38 -6.29 3.34
CA VAL A 25 -14.11 -5.41 2.20
C VAL A 25 -12.95 -5.85 1.32
N MET A 26 -11.94 -6.48 1.91
CA MET A 26 -10.76 -7.02 1.23
C MET A 26 -10.77 -8.54 1.27
N THR A 27 -10.17 -9.19 0.25
CA THR A 27 -10.28 -10.64 0.06
C THR A 27 -9.04 -11.37 0.57
N GLN A 28 -9.22 -12.36 1.44
CA GLN A 28 -8.14 -13.24 1.91
C GLN A 28 -7.93 -14.40 0.91
N PRO A 29 -6.72 -14.59 0.35
CA PRO A 29 -6.47 -15.60 -0.69
C PRO A 29 -6.55 -17.05 -0.19
N PHE A 30 -6.34 -17.28 1.11
CA PHE A 30 -6.28 -18.61 1.73
C PHE A 30 -7.47 -18.87 2.69
N GLY A 31 -8.56 -18.12 2.53
CA GLY A 31 -9.75 -18.23 3.37
C GLY A 31 -9.66 -17.44 4.68
N ASP A 32 -10.78 -17.35 5.39
CA ASP A 32 -10.89 -16.59 6.64
C ASP A 32 -10.26 -17.40 7.80
N GLN A 33 -8.91 -17.37 7.90
CA GLN A 33 -8.16 -18.02 8.99
C GLN A 33 -7.22 -17.04 9.72
N PRO A 34 -6.99 -17.21 11.03
CA PRO A 34 -6.02 -16.39 11.76
C PRO A 34 -4.63 -16.41 11.11
N CYS A 35 -3.93 -15.29 11.19
CA CYS A 35 -2.57 -15.14 10.69
C CYS A 35 -1.57 -14.97 11.84
N MET A 36 -0.27 -14.92 11.53
CA MET A 36 0.76 -14.59 12.52
C MET A 36 0.92 -13.06 12.59
N HIS A 37 2.15 -12.53 12.49
CA HIS A 37 2.44 -11.10 12.65
C HIS A 37 2.09 -10.24 11.42
N GLU A 38 1.64 -10.85 10.33
CA GLU A 38 1.26 -10.18 9.09
C GLU A 38 -0.02 -10.80 8.51
N VAL A 39 -0.79 -10.00 7.77
CA VAL A 39 -2.01 -10.42 7.07
C VAL A 39 -1.86 -10.20 5.56
N LEU A 40 -2.31 -11.18 4.78
CA LEU A 40 -2.27 -11.14 3.32
C LEU A 40 -3.68 -10.98 2.73
N PHE A 41 -3.82 -10.01 1.83
CA PHE A 41 -4.98 -9.82 0.97
C PHE A 41 -4.60 -9.97 -0.51
N ASP A 42 -5.58 -10.30 -1.34
CA ASP A 42 -5.47 -10.29 -2.80
C ASP A 42 -6.33 -9.17 -3.42
N ASP A 43 -6.19 -8.96 -4.73
CA ASP A 43 -6.85 -7.86 -5.46
C ASP A 43 -8.26 -8.20 -5.96
N LYS A 44 -8.85 -9.35 -5.61
CA LYS A 44 -10.18 -9.73 -6.12
C LYS A 44 -11.27 -8.75 -5.73
N PHE A 45 -11.14 -8.04 -4.61
CA PHE A 45 -12.09 -7.01 -4.22
C PHE A 45 -12.10 -5.78 -5.14
N LEU A 46 -11.06 -5.60 -5.96
CA LEU A 46 -10.95 -4.54 -6.98
C LEU A 46 -11.46 -5.00 -8.35
N LYS A 47 -11.88 -6.26 -8.50
CA LYS A 47 -12.39 -6.78 -9.77
C LYS A 47 -13.50 -5.88 -10.31
N ASP A 48 -13.46 -5.62 -11.62
CA ASP A 48 -14.43 -4.82 -12.37
C ASP A 48 -14.50 -3.32 -11.99
N THR A 49 -13.67 -2.84 -11.04
CA THR A 49 -13.57 -1.41 -10.71
C THR A 49 -12.70 -0.61 -11.69
N GLY A 50 -11.84 -1.30 -12.44
CA GLY A 50 -10.82 -0.69 -13.29
C GLY A 50 -9.65 -0.05 -12.53
N VAL A 51 -9.56 -0.26 -11.21
CA VAL A 51 -8.44 0.13 -10.33
C VAL A 51 -7.50 -1.07 -10.20
N THR A 52 -6.21 -0.85 -10.42
CA THR A 52 -5.19 -1.89 -10.19
C THR A 52 -4.68 -1.88 -8.75
N THR A 53 -4.05 -2.98 -8.34
CA THR A 53 -3.30 -3.08 -7.08
C THR A 53 -2.30 -1.93 -6.86
N LEU A 54 -1.56 -1.55 -7.92
CA LEU A 54 -0.64 -0.40 -7.87
C LEU A 54 -1.39 0.91 -7.65
N ASP A 55 -2.52 1.11 -8.33
CA ASP A 55 -3.32 2.34 -8.20
C ASP A 55 -3.87 2.49 -6.79
N PHE A 56 -4.34 1.38 -6.19
CA PHE A 56 -4.79 1.34 -4.80
C PHE A 56 -3.66 1.72 -3.83
N ALA A 57 -2.48 1.10 -4.00
CA ALA A 57 -1.30 1.45 -3.20
C ALA A 57 -0.89 2.93 -3.38
N LYS A 58 -0.92 3.47 -4.60
CA LYS A 58 -0.62 4.89 -4.81
C LYS A 58 -1.66 5.82 -4.18
N ALA A 59 -2.93 5.44 -4.12
CA ALA A 59 -3.96 6.22 -3.45
C ALA A 59 -3.73 6.30 -1.93
N MET A 60 -3.25 5.23 -1.29
CA MET A 60 -2.89 5.26 0.15
C MET A 60 -1.87 6.35 0.49
N ILE A 61 -0.96 6.66 -0.44
CA ILE A 61 0.04 7.72 -0.24
C ILE A 61 -0.62 9.08 -0.08
N ASP A 62 -1.69 9.35 -0.83
CA ASP A 62 -2.45 10.60 -0.70
C ASP A 62 -3.25 10.67 0.61
N GLU A 63 -3.58 9.50 1.21
CA GLU A 63 -4.16 9.40 2.56
C GLU A 63 -3.11 9.48 3.68
N GLY A 64 -1.83 9.72 3.34
CA GLY A 64 -0.75 9.86 4.31
C GLY A 64 -0.12 8.55 4.78
N TYR A 65 -0.44 7.41 4.16
CA TYR A 65 0.14 6.11 4.50
C TYR A 65 1.25 5.70 3.52
N HIS A 66 2.34 5.15 4.06
CA HIS A 66 3.20 4.31 3.24
C HIS A 66 2.41 3.03 2.88
N PRO A 67 2.38 2.61 1.61
CA PRO A 67 1.66 1.40 1.24
C PRO A 67 2.27 0.16 1.88
N MET A 68 1.47 -0.88 2.01
CA MET A 68 1.92 -2.19 2.45
C MET A 68 2.87 -2.83 1.42
N THR A 69 3.47 -3.98 1.76
CA THR A 69 4.24 -4.75 0.78
C THR A 69 3.31 -5.25 -0.33
N MET A 70 3.68 -4.98 -1.58
CA MET A 70 2.89 -5.31 -2.76
C MET A 70 3.55 -6.42 -3.56
N TYR A 71 2.74 -7.23 -4.26
CA TYR A 71 3.20 -8.25 -5.22
C TYR A 71 4.10 -9.35 -4.64
N PHE A 72 4.08 -9.52 -3.32
CA PHE A 72 4.72 -10.63 -2.62
C PHE A 72 3.78 -11.16 -1.53
N PRO A 73 3.66 -12.49 -1.35
CA PRO A 73 4.33 -13.57 -2.09
C PRO A 73 3.79 -13.75 -3.52
N LEU A 74 4.65 -14.25 -4.43
CA LEU A 74 4.34 -14.37 -5.87
C LEU A 74 3.20 -15.34 -6.21
N VAL A 75 2.81 -16.22 -5.28
CA VAL A 75 1.71 -17.17 -5.46
C VAL A 75 0.32 -16.52 -5.31
N VAL A 76 0.26 -15.24 -4.94
CA VAL A 76 -0.98 -14.48 -4.78
C VAL A 76 -0.99 -13.30 -5.76
N HIS A 77 -1.96 -13.31 -6.68
CA HIS A 77 -2.16 -12.20 -7.62
C HIS A 77 -2.58 -10.93 -6.88
N GLY A 78 -1.93 -9.82 -7.22
CA GLY A 78 -2.20 -8.53 -6.58
C GLY A 78 -1.99 -8.53 -5.07
N ALA A 79 -1.06 -9.35 -4.57
CA ALA A 79 -0.77 -9.49 -3.14
C ALA A 79 -0.57 -8.12 -2.44
N MET A 80 -1.24 -7.96 -1.31
CA MET A 80 -1.13 -6.85 -0.36
C MET A 80 -0.85 -7.43 1.03
N LEU A 81 0.40 -7.36 1.47
CA LEU A 81 0.90 -7.96 2.71
C LEU A 81 1.13 -6.87 3.76
N ILE A 82 0.28 -6.86 4.79
CA ILE A 82 0.25 -5.82 5.84
C ILE A 82 0.83 -6.40 7.13
N GLU A 83 1.88 -5.77 7.65
CA GLU A 83 2.53 -6.08 8.92
C GLU A 83 2.49 -4.84 9.83
N PRO A 84 1.58 -4.77 10.82
CA PRO A 84 1.49 -3.59 11.68
C PRO A 84 2.58 -3.52 12.76
N THR A 85 3.19 -4.66 13.11
CA THR A 85 4.08 -4.83 14.27
C THR A 85 3.38 -4.57 15.62
N GLU A 86 4.10 -4.76 16.73
CA GLU A 86 3.60 -4.58 18.10
C GLU A 86 3.57 -3.12 18.56
N SER A 87 4.29 -2.23 17.86
CA SER A 87 4.52 -0.86 18.33
C SER A 87 3.39 0.10 17.95
N GLU A 88 2.52 -0.27 17.00
CA GLU A 88 1.40 0.56 16.57
C GLU A 88 0.25 0.51 17.57
N SER A 89 -0.28 1.68 17.92
CA SER A 89 -1.41 1.76 18.86
C SER A 89 -2.71 1.32 18.19
N ARG A 90 -3.69 0.89 18.99
CA ARG A 90 -5.01 0.53 18.48
C ARG A 90 -5.64 1.68 17.68
N GLU A 91 -5.48 2.92 18.12
CA GLU A 91 -6.00 4.10 17.44
C GLU A 91 -5.38 4.27 16.05
N SER A 92 -4.08 4.00 15.88
CA SER A 92 -3.42 3.99 14.57
C SER A 92 -3.99 2.89 13.68
N LEU A 93 -4.21 1.68 14.23
CA LEU A 93 -4.80 0.56 13.49
C LEU A 93 -6.24 0.86 13.06
N ASP A 94 -7.04 1.48 13.94
CA ASP A 94 -8.41 1.91 13.64
C ASP A 94 -8.46 2.90 12.49
N ALA A 95 -7.59 3.93 12.53
CA ALA A 95 -7.48 4.92 11.46
C ALA A 95 -7.04 4.28 10.13
N PHE A 96 -6.10 3.34 10.18
CA PHE A 96 -5.63 2.60 9.00
C PHE A 96 -6.75 1.74 8.40
N ILE A 97 -7.48 0.98 9.22
CA ILE A 97 -8.63 0.18 8.78
C ILE A 97 -9.70 1.08 8.16
N ALA A 98 -10.06 2.18 8.81
CA ALA A 98 -11.06 3.13 8.30
C ALA A 98 -10.66 3.73 6.94
N THR A 99 -9.38 4.08 6.79
CA THR A 99 -8.82 4.60 5.52
C THR A 99 -8.93 3.57 4.40
N LEU A 100 -8.56 2.32 4.66
CA LEU A 100 -8.69 1.25 3.67
C LEU A 100 -10.14 0.97 3.30
N TRP A 101 -11.07 1.03 4.26
CA TRP A 101 -12.50 0.97 3.99
C TRP A 101 -12.97 2.07 3.03
N ASP A 102 -12.55 3.31 3.26
CA ASP A 102 -12.88 4.44 2.37
C ASP A 102 -12.36 4.23 0.95
N LEU A 103 -11.10 3.80 0.82
CA LEU A 103 -10.50 3.50 -0.48
C LEU A 103 -11.22 2.35 -1.19
N VAL A 104 -11.56 1.25 -0.49
CA VAL A 104 -12.31 0.14 -1.10
C VAL A 104 -13.69 0.62 -1.56
N ARG A 105 -14.39 1.40 -0.74
CA ARG A 105 -15.71 1.95 -1.08
C ARG A 105 -15.63 2.86 -2.30
N SER A 106 -14.62 3.73 -2.36
CA SER A 106 -14.42 4.67 -3.48
C SER A 106 -14.08 3.94 -4.78
N ALA A 107 -13.22 2.92 -4.71
CA ALA A 107 -12.90 2.07 -5.87
C ALA A 107 -14.16 1.36 -6.40
N LYS A 108 -14.95 0.74 -5.51
CA LYS A 108 -16.21 0.08 -5.86
C LYS A 108 -17.31 1.07 -6.29
N GLY A 109 -17.24 2.31 -5.82
CA GLY A 109 -18.12 3.41 -6.20
C GLY A 109 -17.82 4.02 -7.57
N GLY A 110 -16.76 3.56 -8.25
CA GLY A 110 -16.39 4.01 -9.59
C GLY A 110 -15.52 5.26 -9.64
N GLU A 111 -14.93 5.67 -8.52
CA GLU A 111 -14.03 6.85 -8.44
C GLU A 111 -12.63 6.56 -9.00
N LYS A 112 -12.55 5.93 -10.17
CA LYS A 112 -11.30 5.45 -10.78
C LYS A 112 -10.22 6.53 -10.89
N GLU A 113 -10.62 7.77 -11.19
CA GLU A 113 -9.69 8.88 -11.34
C GLU A 113 -8.90 9.15 -10.05
N ARG A 114 -9.53 8.99 -8.87
CA ARG A 114 -8.88 9.14 -7.56
C ARG A 114 -7.63 8.25 -7.46
N PHE A 115 -7.71 7.03 -7.99
CA PHE A 115 -6.65 6.04 -7.93
C PHE A 115 -5.59 6.21 -9.03
N THR A 116 -6.02 6.36 -10.29
CA THR A 116 -5.08 6.41 -11.43
C THR A 116 -4.22 7.66 -11.44
N SER A 117 -4.70 8.75 -10.84
CA SER A 117 -3.98 10.02 -10.73
C SER A 117 -3.12 10.13 -9.47
N ALA A 118 -3.30 9.24 -8.49
CA ALA A 118 -2.52 9.22 -7.27
C ALA A 118 -1.06 8.78 -7.53
N PRO A 119 -0.07 9.30 -6.77
CA PRO A 119 -0.24 10.30 -5.73
C PRO A 119 -0.30 11.73 -6.30
N ARG A 120 -1.19 12.56 -5.75
CA ARG A 120 -1.41 13.97 -6.10
C ARG A 120 -0.71 14.93 -5.15
N PHE A 121 -0.58 14.57 -3.87
CA PHE A 121 -0.12 15.50 -2.81
C PHE A 121 1.37 15.39 -2.51
N THR A 122 2.05 14.39 -3.06
CA THR A 122 3.49 14.21 -2.89
C THR A 122 4.31 15.18 -3.76
N PRO A 123 5.58 15.50 -3.38
CA PRO A 123 6.45 16.39 -4.15
C PRO A 123 6.71 15.95 -5.60
N ARG A 124 6.53 14.65 -5.88
CA ARG A 124 6.61 14.02 -7.19
C ARG A 124 5.43 13.09 -7.38
N ARG A 125 4.90 13.04 -8.61
CA ARG A 125 3.89 12.07 -9.03
C ARG A 125 4.55 10.75 -9.44
N ARG A 126 3.78 9.85 -10.07
CA ARG A 126 4.30 8.63 -10.68
C ARG A 126 5.47 8.95 -11.60
N LEU A 127 6.57 8.22 -11.38
CA LEU A 127 7.76 8.30 -12.21
C LEU A 127 7.54 7.46 -13.47
N ASP A 128 8.19 7.85 -14.56
CA ASP A 128 8.23 7.06 -15.77
C ASP A 128 9.28 5.94 -15.62
N GLU A 129 8.86 4.83 -15.02
CA GLU A 129 9.69 3.65 -14.79
C GLU A 129 10.20 3.05 -16.11
N THR A 130 9.40 3.12 -17.17
CA THR A 130 9.79 2.60 -18.50
C THR A 130 10.94 3.41 -19.06
N LYS A 131 10.85 4.75 -19.03
CA LYS A 131 11.93 5.62 -19.46
C LYS A 131 13.14 5.49 -18.56
N ALA A 132 12.98 5.40 -17.25
CA ALA A 132 14.09 5.21 -16.32
C ALA A 132 14.85 3.91 -16.61
N ALA A 133 14.16 2.83 -16.96
CA ALA A 133 14.77 1.55 -17.34
C ALA A 133 15.43 1.58 -18.73
N ARG A 134 14.85 2.29 -19.70
CA ARG A 134 15.36 2.36 -21.09
C ARG A 134 16.45 3.42 -21.30
N GLU A 135 16.40 4.52 -20.56
CA GLU A 135 17.31 5.67 -20.63
C GLU A 135 17.87 6.02 -19.23
N PRO A 136 18.61 5.10 -18.58
CA PRO A 136 19.02 5.27 -17.20
C PRO A 136 20.02 6.42 -17.02
N LYS A 137 19.66 7.41 -16.20
CA LYS A 137 20.56 8.48 -15.75
C LYS A 137 21.11 8.16 -14.36
N LEU A 138 22.19 7.38 -14.33
CA LEU A 138 22.73 6.79 -13.09
C LEU A 138 23.63 7.71 -12.26
N ARG A 139 24.08 8.83 -12.83
CA ARG A 139 24.87 9.83 -12.12
C ARG A 139 24.44 11.23 -12.54
N TRP A 140 24.59 12.17 -11.62
CA TRP A 140 24.51 13.58 -11.96
C TRP A 140 25.72 13.98 -12.81
N VAL A 141 25.49 14.82 -13.83
CA VAL A 141 26.53 15.42 -14.65
C VAL A 141 26.27 16.93 -14.65
N PRO A 142 27.25 17.76 -14.28
CA PRO A 142 27.08 19.21 -14.32
C PRO A 142 26.69 19.64 -15.73
N PRO A 143 25.78 20.63 -15.88
CA PRO A 143 25.53 21.24 -17.17
C PRO A 143 26.84 21.76 -17.76
N ALA A 144 27.06 21.58 -19.06
CA ALA A 144 28.22 22.14 -19.74
C ALA A 144 28.20 23.67 -19.58
N GLU A 145 29.35 24.26 -19.22
CA GLU A 145 29.53 25.71 -19.13
C GLU A 145 29.09 26.35 -20.45
N GLY A 146 28.06 27.21 -20.41
CA GLY A 146 27.55 27.93 -21.58
C GLY A 146 26.08 27.70 -21.95
N LYS A 147 25.36 26.77 -21.29
CA LYS A 147 23.88 26.70 -21.35
C LYS A 147 23.26 27.10 -20.00
N ALA A 148 23.59 28.30 -19.54
CA ALA A 148 22.85 28.93 -18.45
C ALA A 148 21.55 29.51 -19.02
N ALA A 149 20.42 28.96 -18.55
CA ALA A 149 19.08 29.53 -18.52
C ALA A 149 18.54 30.20 -19.80
N ALA A 150 17.74 29.44 -20.56
CA ALA A 150 16.58 29.99 -21.26
C ALA A 150 15.36 29.19 -20.78
N GLU A 151 14.46 29.91 -20.10
CA GLU A 151 13.10 29.61 -19.59
C GLU A 151 12.61 28.15 -19.45
#